data_AF-A0AAE3C831-F1
#
_entry.id   AF-A0AAE3C831-F1
#
_cell.length_a   1.000
_cell.length_b   1.000
_cell.length_c   1.000
_cell.angle_alpha   90.00
_cell.angle_beta   90.00
_cell.angle_gamma   90.00
#
_symmetry.space_group_name_H-M   'P 1'
#
loop_
_entity.id
_entity.type
_entity.pdbx_description
1 polymer ?
#
loop_
_entity_poly.entity_id
_entity_poly.type
_entity_poly.pdbx_seq_one_letter_code
_entity_poly.pdbx_strand_id
1 'polypeptide(L)'
;MKKELGKRPEKGSNTDFLAQRNYSGNYIVSNYGCLASSSKSNSRVGAFTLNKVLLLLDKNDTKSLISIIDGEQDIGVISLIFDSLLWRDKKLLEGILRKVNLDELVRKIDREEDLNKINFLVSRVSWLGRETNCALFGKMGLSSIARKIDCEGNLDTVCDTLFNFYVCGEDAAKKLLEEISFETLLAKVANEQDSDKIAMLIYHIYLVCQEFSEKIAKIVRNKIKYEESLEKITELLFKIRLLKSKFEGKLHLLDMKKRE
;
A
#
# COMPACT_ATOMS: atom_id res chain seq x y z
N MET A 1 -18.65 6.41 -52.42
CA MET A 1 -19.26 7.14 -51.28
C MET A 1 -18.35 7.04 -50.07
N LYS A 2 -17.76 8.15 -49.65
CA LYS A 2 -16.90 8.22 -48.45
C LYS A 2 -17.81 8.22 -47.22
N LYS A 3 -17.60 7.30 -46.27
CA LYS A 3 -18.26 7.31 -44.95
C LYS A 3 -17.60 8.38 -44.10
N GLU A 4 -18.37 9.38 -43.68
CA GLU A 4 -17.93 10.38 -42.70
C GLU A 4 -17.73 9.70 -41.33
N LEU A 5 -16.54 9.89 -40.77
CA LEU A 5 -16.24 9.55 -39.38
C LEU A 5 -16.89 10.58 -38.46
N GLY A 6 -17.73 10.11 -37.54
CA GLY A 6 -18.41 10.95 -36.55
C GLY A 6 -17.43 11.78 -35.72
N LYS A 7 -17.78 13.06 -35.55
CA LYS A 7 -17.03 14.05 -34.77
C LYS A 7 -16.90 13.61 -33.31
N ARG A 8 -15.72 13.84 -32.74
CA ARG A 8 -15.41 13.73 -31.30
C ARG A 8 -16.30 14.71 -30.52
N PRO A 9 -16.93 14.32 -29.39
CA PRO A 9 -17.60 15.30 -28.53
C PRO A 9 -16.53 16.16 -27.82
N GLU A 10 -16.64 17.47 -27.94
CA GLU A 10 -15.86 18.42 -27.15
C GLU A 10 -16.44 18.57 -25.73
N LYS A 11 -15.51 18.62 -24.77
CA LYS A 11 -15.57 19.28 -23.44
C LYS A 11 -16.80 19.03 -22.55
N GLY A 12 -16.56 18.18 -21.54
CA GLY A 12 -16.80 18.46 -20.11
C GLY A 12 -18.23 18.76 -19.69
N SER A 13 -19.00 17.72 -19.38
CA SER A 13 -20.28 17.88 -18.69
C SER A 13 -20.07 18.03 -17.18
N ASN A 14 -20.76 19.01 -16.57
CA ASN A 14 -20.89 19.25 -15.13
C ASN A 14 -21.40 18.03 -14.31
N THR A 15 -21.70 16.90 -14.97
CA THR A 15 -22.19 15.67 -14.36
C THR A 15 -21.09 14.88 -13.65
N ASP A 16 -19.84 14.96 -14.10
CA ASP A 16 -18.72 14.23 -13.47
C ASP A 16 -18.38 14.80 -12.08
N PHE A 17 -18.57 16.12 -11.88
CA PHE A 17 -18.40 16.78 -10.59
C PHE A 17 -19.51 16.42 -9.57
N LEU A 18 -20.74 16.21 -10.03
CA LEU A 18 -21.86 15.81 -9.16
C LEU A 18 -21.76 14.34 -8.73
N ALA A 19 -21.28 13.47 -9.62
CA ALA A 19 -21.00 12.08 -9.29
C ALA A 19 -19.88 11.96 -8.24
N GLN A 20 -18.79 12.75 -8.35
CA GLN A 20 -17.73 12.81 -7.34
C GLN A 20 -18.19 13.38 -5.99
N ARG A 21 -19.09 14.38 -5.97
CA ARG A 21 -19.68 14.90 -4.72
C ARG A 21 -20.58 13.88 -4.02
N ASN A 22 -21.41 13.16 -4.77
CA ASN A 22 -22.29 12.14 -4.20
C ASN A 22 -21.52 10.88 -3.75
N TYR A 23 -20.44 10.52 -4.46
CA TYR A 23 -19.55 9.45 -4.03
C TYR A 23 -18.74 9.85 -2.79
N SER A 24 -18.08 11.02 -2.78
CA SER A 24 -17.30 11.47 -1.61
C SER A 24 -18.18 11.63 -0.37
N GLY A 25 -19.38 12.21 -0.49
CA GLY A 25 -20.31 12.33 0.63
C GLY A 25 -20.70 10.98 1.24
N ASN A 26 -21.07 10.00 0.41
CA ASN A 26 -21.47 8.67 0.88
C ASN A 26 -20.30 7.80 1.35
N TYR A 27 -19.12 7.93 0.75
CA TYR A 27 -17.92 7.15 1.13
C TYR A 27 -17.33 7.62 2.45
N ILE A 28 -17.26 8.95 2.64
CA ILE A 28 -16.89 9.57 3.90
C ILE A 28 -17.86 9.07 4.98
N VAL A 29 -19.18 9.17 4.78
CA VAL A 29 -20.17 8.68 5.76
C VAL A 29 -20.06 7.17 6.03
N SER A 30 -19.72 6.34 5.03
CA SER A 30 -19.53 4.89 5.23
C SER A 30 -18.30 4.54 6.07
N ASN A 31 -17.17 5.25 5.87
CA ASN A 31 -15.97 5.10 6.71
C ASN A 31 -16.21 5.65 8.14
N TYR A 32 -17.07 6.68 8.29
CA TYR A 32 -17.54 7.13 9.60
C TYR A 32 -18.35 6.05 10.33
N GLY A 33 -19.15 5.25 9.61
CA GLY A 33 -19.88 4.11 10.17
C GLY A 33 -18.95 3.02 10.74
N CYS A 34 -17.82 2.76 10.06
CA CYS A 34 -16.80 1.82 10.54
C CYS A 34 -15.96 2.36 11.72
N LEU A 35 -15.67 3.66 11.76
CA LEU A 35 -14.93 4.26 12.89
C LEU A 35 -15.81 4.43 14.13
N ALA A 36 -17.09 4.81 13.96
CA ALA A 36 -18.02 5.05 15.06
C ALA A 36 -18.50 3.76 15.77
N SER A 37 -18.43 2.60 15.10
CA SER A 37 -18.78 1.31 15.70
C SER A 37 -17.67 0.70 16.56
N SER A 38 -16.45 1.25 16.52
CA SER A 38 -15.34 0.84 17.40
C SER A 38 -15.38 1.60 18.72
N SER A 39 -15.74 0.93 19.81
CA SER A 39 -16.04 1.50 21.14
C SER A 39 -14.81 1.91 21.97
N LYS A 40 -13.67 2.26 21.34
CA LYS A 40 -12.46 2.71 22.04
C LYS A 40 -12.29 4.23 21.92
N SER A 41 -11.93 4.90 23.01
CA SER A 41 -11.80 6.36 23.15
C SER A 41 -11.04 7.09 22.03
N ASN A 42 -10.14 6.41 21.31
CA ASN A 42 -9.39 6.96 20.18
C ASN A 42 -10.27 7.25 18.93
N SER A 43 -11.40 6.54 18.75
CA SER A 43 -12.28 6.75 17.60
C SER A 43 -13.01 8.10 17.64
N ARG A 44 -13.29 8.63 18.84
CA ARG A 44 -13.94 9.95 19.02
C ARG A 44 -13.01 11.10 18.64
N VAL A 45 -11.72 11.00 18.97
CA VAL A 45 -10.72 12.02 18.61
C VAL A 45 -10.53 12.06 17.10
N GLY A 46 -10.42 10.87 16.46
CA GLY A 46 -10.35 10.76 15.00
C GLY A 46 -11.56 11.36 14.29
N ALA A 47 -12.79 11.07 14.76
CA ALA A 47 -14.01 11.61 14.17
C ALA A 47 -14.12 13.14 14.30
N PHE A 48 -13.67 13.71 15.42
CA PHE A 48 -13.66 15.17 15.61
C PHE A 48 -12.65 15.86 14.69
N THR A 49 -11.42 15.32 14.61
CA THR A 49 -10.38 15.84 13.71
C THR A 49 -10.81 15.75 12.25
N LEU A 50 -11.47 14.65 11.86
CA LEU A 50 -11.95 14.46 10.50
C LEU A 50 -13.08 15.42 10.13
N ASN A 51 -14.05 15.64 11.02
CA ASN A 51 -15.11 16.65 10.81
C ASN A 51 -14.52 18.05 10.65
N LYS A 52 -13.53 18.40 11.47
CA LYS A 52 -12.80 19.67 11.35
C LYS A 52 -12.10 19.78 9.99
N VAL A 53 -11.45 18.71 9.54
CA VAL A 53 -10.77 18.65 8.24
C VAL A 53 -11.75 18.83 7.08
N LEU A 54 -12.93 18.21 7.13
CA LEU A 54 -13.97 18.38 6.11
C LEU A 54 -14.45 19.83 6.03
N LEU A 55 -14.71 20.47 7.18
CA LEU A 55 -15.09 21.88 7.23
C LEU A 55 -14.01 22.81 6.67
N LEU A 56 -12.73 22.53 6.95
CA LEU A 56 -11.61 23.29 6.41
C LEU A 56 -11.44 23.08 4.91
N LEU A 57 -11.70 21.86 4.44
CA LEU A 57 -11.68 21.53 3.03
C LEU A 57 -12.76 22.30 2.25
N ASP A 58 -13.97 22.42 2.80
CA ASP A 58 -15.05 23.22 2.19
C ASP A 58 -14.73 24.71 2.13
N LYS A 59 -13.93 25.19 3.07
CA LYS A 59 -13.42 26.56 3.09
C LYS A 59 -12.13 26.75 2.27
N ASN A 60 -11.57 25.68 1.69
CA ASN A 60 -10.25 25.66 1.05
C ASN A 60 -9.13 26.24 1.94
N ASP A 61 -9.23 26.07 3.26
CA ASP A 61 -8.25 26.61 4.21
C ASP A 61 -7.03 25.68 4.35
N THR A 62 -6.15 25.76 3.35
CA THR A 62 -4.93 24.95 3.28
C THR A 62 -3.95 25.23 4.43
N LYS A 63 -3.90 26.45 4.96
CA LYS A 63 -2.99 26.80 6.05
C LYS A 63 -3.38 26.08 7.34
N SER A 64 -4.67 26.08 7.66
CA SER A 64 -5.18 25.35 8.82
C SER A 64 -5.01 23.83 8.68
N LEU A 65 -5.18 23.29 7.47
CA LEU A 65 -4.94 21.86 7.21
C LEU A 65 -3.47 21.47 7.44
N ILE A 66 -2.53 22.27 6.94
CA ILE A 66 -1.09 22.05 7.16
C ILE A 66 -0.78 22.08 8.66
N SER A 67 -1.29 23.09 9.38
CA SER A 67 -1.07 23.19 10.84
C SER A 67 -1.64 22.01 11.61
N ILE A 68 -2.77 21.42 11.17
CA ILE A 68 -3.32 20.21 11.79
C ILE A 68 -2.40 19.02 11.53
N ILE A 69 -1.95 18.82 10.29
CA ILE A 69 -1.04 17.70 9.93
C ILE A 69 0.29 17.82 10.67
N ASP A 70 0.88 19.01 10.71
CA ASP A 70 2.15 19.27 11.42
C ASP A 70 2.00 19.07 12.94
N GLY A 71 0.84 19.40 13.51
CA GLY A 71 0.57 19.23 14.93
C GLY A 71 0.17 17.81 15.36
N GLU A 72 -0.50 17.05 14.49
CA GLU A 72 -0.99 15.71 14.79
C GLU A 72 0.17 14.72 14.99
N GLN A 73 0.07 13.87 16.01
CA GLN A 73 1.13 12.90 16.35
C GLN A 73 0.75 11.48 15.90
N ASP A 74 -0.54 11.15 15.81
CA ASP A 74 -0.98 9.81 15.42
C ASP A 74 -0.93 9.63 13.88
N ILE A 75 -0.11 8.68 13.42
CA ILE A 75 0.04 8.37 11.99
C ILE A 75 -1.25 7.84 11.36
N GLY A 76 -2.10 7.16 12.12
CA GLY A 76 -3.41 6.71 11.66
C GLY A 76 -4.34 7.89 11.37
N VAL A 77 -4.37 8.90 12.25
CA VAL A 77 -5.15 10.13 12.02
C VAL A 77 -4.60 10.90 10.81
N ILE A 78 -3.28 11.06 10.69
CA ILE A 78 -2.66 11.70 9.52
C ILE A 78 -3.04 10.94 8.24
N SER A 79 -2.99 9.61 8.26
CA SER A 79 -3.38 8.78 7.12
C SER A 79 -4.84 8.98 6.70
N LEU A 80 -5.77 9.11 7.66
CA LEU A 80 -7.18 9.38 7.38
C LEU A 80 -7.40 10.77 6.78
N ILE A 81 -6.62 11.76 7.22
CA ILE A 81 -6.60 13.09 6.61
C ILE A 81 -6.12 12.99 5.16
N PHE A 82 -5.02 12.28 4.91
CA PHE A 82 -4.48 12.10 3.57
C PHE A 82 -5.44 11.35 2.66
N ASP A 83 -6.08 10.29 3.14
CA ASP A 83 -7.13 9.57 2.41
C ASP A 83 -8.25 10.53 2.00
N SER A 84 -8.76 11.33 2.94
CA SER A 84 -9.83 12.31 2.67
C SER A 84 -9.42 13.37 1.65
N LEU A 85 -8.18 13.86 1.75
CA LEU A 85 -7.62 14.82 0.80
C LEU A 85 -7.44 14.19 -0.60
N LEU A 86 -6.92 12.96 -0.65
CA LEU A 86 -6.69 12.22 -1.89
C LEU A 86 -8.00 11.99 -2.65
N TRP A 87 -9.06 11.57 -1.95
CA TRP A 87 -10.39 11.35 -2.54
C TRP A 87 -11.06 12.63 -3.01
N ARG A 88 -10.81 13.75 -2.34
CA ARG A 88 -11.37 15.06 -2.73
C ARG A 88 -10.62 15.65 -3.90
N ASP A 89 -9.31 15.81 -3.78
CA ASP A 89 -8.45 16.41 -4.78
C ASP A 89 -6.98 16.00 -4.56
N LYS A 90 -6.51 15.06 -5.38
CA LYS A 90 -5.12 14.61 -5.40
C LYS A 90 -4.12 15.78 -5.50
N LYS A 91 -4.39 16.80 -6.33
CA LYS A 91 -3.47 17.95 -6.51
C LYS A 91 -3.42 18.83 -5.28
N LEU A 92 -4.53 18.92 -4.55
CA LEU A 92 -4.58 19.61 -3.25
C LEU A 92 -3.68 18.90 -2.24
N LEU A 93 -3.78 17.57 -2.13
CA LEU A 93 -2.91 16.79 -1.24
C LEU A 93 -1.42 16.96 -1.60
N GLU A 94 -1.07 16.88 -2.88
CA GLU A 94 0.31 17.14 -3.35
C GLU A 94 0.78 18.55 -2.98
N GLY A 95 -0.08 19.56 -3.15
CA GLY A 95 0.21 20.94 -2.78
C GLY A 95 0.36 21.15 -1.27
N ILE A 96 -0.38 20.42 -0.45
CA ILE A 96 -0.26 20.40 1.02
C ILE A 96 1.05 19.71 1.42
N LEU A 97 1.37 18.55 0.88
CA LEU A 97 2.58 17.80 1.20
C LEU A 97 3.87 18.56 0.86
N ARG A 98 3.86 19.41 -0.17
CA ARG A 98 4.98 20.31 -0.47
C ARG A 98 5.21 21.40 0.58
N LYS A 99 4.26 21.64 1.49
CA LYS A 99 4.30 22.70 2.51
C LYS A 99 4.34 22.17 3.94
N VAL A 100 3.93 20.93 4.16
CA VAL A 100 4.06 20.21 5.44
C VAL A 100 5.54 20.04 5.79
N ASN A 101 5.84 20.01 7.08
CA ASN A 101 7.18 19.70 7.56
C ASN A 101 7.49 18.21 7.37
N LEU A 102 8.03 17.85 6.19
CA LEU A 102 8.33 16.46 5.85
C LEU A 102 9.31 15.80 6.81
N ASP A 103 10.28 16.54 7.36
CA ASP A 103 11.24 15.98 8.32
C ASP A 103 10.54 15.56 9.61
N GLU A 104 9.58 16.36 10.09
CA GLU A 104 8.78 16.01 11.25
C GLU A 104 7.80 14.87 10.94
N LEU A 105 7.18 14.85 9.76
CA LEU A 105 6.33 13.74 9.34
C LEU A 105 7.11 12.42 9.29
N VAL A 106 8.33 12.43 8.75
CA VAL A 106 9.20 11.25 8.74
C VAL A 106 9.56 10.81 10.15
N ARG A 107 9.90 11.73 11.06
CA ARG A 107 10.16 11.36 12.47
C ARG A 107 8.94 10.71 13.13
N LYS A 108 7.73 11.16 12.83
CA LYS A 108 6.49 10.52 13.33
C LYS A 108 6.34 9.11 12.78
N ILE A 109 6.61 8.90 11.49
CA ILE A 109 6.59 7.56 10.86
C ILE A 109 7.65 6.64 11.49
N ASP A 110 8.86 7.16 11.73
CA ASP A 110 9.94 6.40 12.35
C ASP A 110 9.60 5.95 13.78
N ARG A 111 8.85 6.77 14.53
CA ARG A 111 8.39 6.46 15.90
C ARG A 111 7.14 5.58 15.97
N GLU A 112 6.32 5.54 14.91
CA GLU A 112 5.15 4.67 14.87
C GLU A 112 5.59 3.21 14.79
N GLU A 113 5.11 2.38 15.70
CA GLU A 113 5.46 0.95 15.76
C GLU A 113 4.42 0.08 15.04
N ASP A 114 3.19 0.58 14.84
CA ASP A 114 2.14 -0.12 14.12
C ASP A 114 2.38 -0.06 12.61
N LEU A 115 2.87 -1.17 12.05
CA LEU A 115 3.14 -1.29 10.62
C LEU A 115 1.89 -1.11 9.77
N ASN A 116 0.69 -1.44 10.25
CA ASN A 116 -0.54 -1.22 9.48
C ASN A 116 -0.85 0.27 9.32
N LYS A 117 -0.60 1.09 10.35
CA LYS A 117 -0.76 2.55 10.25
C LYS A 117 0.24 3.15 9.28
N ILE A 118 1.50 2.72 9.34
CA ILE A 118 2.53 3.14 8.38
C ILE A 118 2.12 2.74 6.97
N ASN A 119 1.78 1.46 6.77
CA ASN A 119 1.37 0.92 5.49
C ASN A 119 0.15 1.68 4.93
N PHE A 120 -0.82 2.03 5.78
CA PHE A 120 -1.97 2.83 5.36
C PHE A 120 -1.54 4.21 4.86
N LEU A 121 -0.64 4.91 5.56
CA LEU A 121 -0.07 6.19 5.10
C LEU A 121 0.66 6.04 3.76
N VAL A 122 1.57 5.05 3.68
CA VAL A 122 2.38 4.77 2.48
C VAL A 122 1.47 4.49 1.29
N SER A 123 0.40 3.71 1.49
CA SER A 123 -0.58 3.44 0.44
C SER A 123 -1.17 4.74 -0.12
N ARG A 124 -1.49 5.74 0.71
CA ARG A 124 -2.08 7.01 0.27
C ARG A 124 -1.10 7.90 -0.46
N VAL A 125 0.14 7.92 0.01
CA VAL A 125 1.20 8.65 -0.67
C VAL A 125 1.54 7.97 -2.00
N SER A 126 1.49 6.64 -2.10
CA SER A 126 1.83 5.90 -3.33
C SER A 126 0.99 6.32 -4.55
N TRP A 127 -0.24 6.78 -4.33
CA TRP A 127 -1.13 7.30 -5.38
C TRP A 127 -0.75 8.69 -5.89
N LEU A 128 0.22 9.36 -5.28
CA LEU A 128 0.69 10.70 -5.65
C LEU A 128 1.74 10.65 -6.77
N GLY A 129 2.12 11.82 -7.28
CA GLY A 129 3.19 11.94 -8.26
C GLY A 129 4.54 11.44 -7.74
N ARG A 130 5.35 10.89 -8.66
CA ARG A 130 6.70 10.37 -8.36
C ARG A 130 7.57 11.36 -7.59
N GLU A 131 7.52 12.65 -7.94
CA GLU A 131 8.27 13.71 -7.25
C GLU A 131 7.94 13.77 -5.75
N THR A 132 6.64 13.75 -5.41
CA THR A 132 6.17 13.77 -4.03
C THR A 132 6.58 12.51 -3.28
N ASN A 133 6.47 11.33 -3.93
CA ASN A 133 6.91 10.07 -3.35
C ASN A 133 8.41 10.10 -3.06
N CYS A 134 9.23 10.48 -4.04
CA CYS A 134 10.68 10.59 -3.86
C CYS A 134 11.06 11.58 -2.75
N ALA A 135 10.35 12.70 -2.60
CA ALA A 135 10.61 13.68 -1.54
C ALA A 135 10.35 13.12 -0.14
N LEU A 136 9.25 12.37 0.05
CA LEU A 136 8.94 11.75 1.35
C LEU A 136 9.82 10.54 1.62
N PHE A 137 9.86 9.57 0.71
CA PHE A 137 10.56 8.30 0.91
C PHE A 137 12.08 8.45 0.83
N GLY A 138 12.59 9.47 0.14
CA GLY A 138 14.02 9.79 0.13
C GLY A 138 14.55 10.28 1.50
N LYS A 139 13.66 10.70 2.41
CA LYS A 139 14.01 11.11 3.78
C LYS A 139 13.77 10.01 4.81
N MET A 140 13.02 8.97 4.46
CA MET A 140 12.55 7.95 5.40
C MET A 140 13.67 6.97 5.80
N GLY A 141 13.76 6.63 7.08
CA GLY A 141 14.71 5.65 7.59
C GLY A 141 14.27 4.21 7.26
N LEU A 142 14.65 3.70 6.09
CA LEU A 142 14.23 2.36 5.63
C LEU A 142 14.62 1.23 6.59
N SER A 143 15.75 1.32 7.29
CA SER A 143 16.15 0.32 8.30
C SER A 143 15.16 0.23 9.48
N SER A 144 14.51 1.35 9.85
CA SER A 144 13.46 1.34 10.90
C SER A 144 12.22 0.61 10.43
N ILE A 145 11.82 0.81 9.16
CA ILE A 145 10.69 0.11 8.54
C ILE A 145 11.00 -1.37 8.36
N ALA A 146 12.21 -1.72 7.90
CA ALA A 146 12.66 -3.09 7.75
C ALA A 146 12.59 -3.87 9.08
N ARG A 147 13.07 -3.27 10.17
CA ARG A 147 12.95 -3.85 11.52
C ARG A 147 11.49 -4.12 11.90
N LYS A 148 10.56 -3.21 11.57
CA LYS A 148 9.12 -3.39 11.85
C LYS A 148 8.53 -4.52 11.00
N ILE A 149 8.94 -4.65 9.74
CA ILE A 149 8.58 -5.78 8.88
C ILE A 149 9.11 -7.10 9.46
N ASP A 150 10.35 -7.12 9.95
CA ASP A 150 10.93 -8.31 10.58
C ASP A 150 10.12 -8.74 11.82
N CYS A 151 9.65 -7.79 12.61
CA CYS A 151 8.80 -8.05 13.78
C CYS A 151 7.32 -8.36 13.44
N GLU A 152 6.83 -8.01 12.25
CA GLU A 152 5.42 -8.20 11.88
C GLU A 152 5.07 -9.68 11.66
N GLY A 153 4.12 -10.21 12.43
CA GLY A 153 3.69 -11.60 12.33
C GLY A 153 2.73 -11.87 11.17
N ASN A 154 1.98 -10.85 10.73
CA ASN A 154 0.99 -11.00 9.67
C ASN A 154 1.63 -10.83 8.28
N LEU A 155 1.63 -11.92 7.51
CA LEU A 155 2.20 -11.91 6.16
C LEU A 155 1.48 -10.98 5.19
N ASP A 156 0.17 -10.74 5.36
CA ASP A 156 -0.57 -9.79 4.51
C ASP A 156 -0.04 -8.38 4.70
N THR A 157 0.16 -7.96 5.95
CA THR A 157 0.72 -6.64 6.27
C THR A 157 2.13 -6.47 5.69
N VAL A 158 2.96 -7.52 5.74
CA VAL A 158 4.29 -7.52 5.09
C VAL A 158 4.16 -7.39 3.57
N CYS A 159 3.27 -8.19 2.95
CA CYS A 159 3.03 -8.17 1.51
C CYS A 159 2.58 -6.78 1.03
N ASP A 160 1.60 -6.20 1.71
CA ASP A 160 1.04 -4.90 1.37
C ASP A 160 2.07 -3.78 1.54
N THR A 161 2.90 -3.87 2.59
CA THR A 161 3.98 -2.90 2.82
C THR A 161 4.96 -2.93 1.65
N LEU A 162 5.48 -4.10 1.28
CA LEU A 162 6.41 -4.24 0.16
C LEU A 162 5.82 -3.74 -1.16
N PHE A 163 4.54 -4.07 -1.42
CA PHE A 163 3.85 -3.59 -2.61
C PHE A 163 3.68 -2.08 -2.63
N ASN A 164 3.23 -1.47 -1.53
CA ASN A 164 3.03 -0.03 -1.46
C ASN A 164 4.35 0.74 -1.63
N PHE A 165 5.47 0.22 -1.08
CA PHE A 165 6.79 0.78 -1.35
C PHE A 165 7.19 0.64 -2.83
N TYR A 166 6.87 -0.48 -3.49
CA TYR A 166 7.12 -0.66 -4.92
C TYR A 166 6.35 0.36 -5.76
N VAL A 167 5.07 0.60 -5.43
CA VAL A 167 4.24 1.63 -6.10
C VAL A 167 4.80 3.04 -5.87
N CYS A 168 5.35 3.32 -4.68
CA CYS A 168 6.03 4.58 -4.41
C CYS A 168 7.30 4.77 -5.25
N GLY A 169 8.01 3.66 -5.53
CA GLY A 169 9.14 3.61 -6.46
C GLY A 169 9.99 2.35 -6.26
N GLU A 170 10.38 1.73 -7.37
CA GLU A 170 11.18 0.49 -7.39
C GLU A 170 12.48 0.61 -6.56
N ASP A 171 13.20 1.73 -6.67
CA ASP A 171 14.44 1.96 -5.92
C ASP A 171 14.22 1.97 -4.40
N ALA A 172 13.10 2.52 -3.93
CA ALA A 172 12.78 2.57 -2.51
C ALA A 172 12.42 1.16 -1.99
N ALA A 173 11.64 0.42 -2.76
CA ALA A 173 11.30 -0.96 -2.44
C ALA A 173 12.51 -1.88 -2.42
N LYS A 174 13.44 -1.71 -3.38
CA LYS A 174 14.66 -2.49 -3.45
C LYS A 174 15.56 -2.25 -2.24
N LYS A 175 15.79 -0.99 -1.89
CA LYS A 175 16.55 -0.63 -0.68
C LYS A 175 15.88 -1.17 0.58
N LEU A 176 14.55 -1.06 0.68
CA LEU A 176 13.82 -1.63 1.81
C LEU A 176 14.01 -3.15 1.89
N LEU A 177 13.93 -3.85 0.76
CA LEU A 177 14.12 -5.31 0.70
C LEU A 177 15.54 -5.74 1.07
N GLU A 178 16.56 -4.93 0.73
CA GLU A 178 17.96 -5.16 1.12
C GLU A 178 18.17 -5.01 2.64
N GLU A 179 17.35 -4.21 3.32
CA GLU A 179 17.40 -4.00 4.78
C GLU A 179 16.61 -5.05 5.58
N ILE A 180 15.65 -5.72 4.95
CA ILE A 180 14.83 -6.76 5.60
C ILE A 180 15.67 -8.02 5.83
N SER A 181 15.54 -8.61 7.03
CA SER A 181 16.22 -9.87 7.34
C SER A 181 15.66 -10.99 6.46
N PHE A 182 16.51 -11.46 5.53
CA PHE A 182 16.15 -12.55 4.63
C PHE A 182 15.70 -13.79 5.41
N GLU A 183 16.44 -14.21 6.43
CA GLU A 183 16.10 -15.36 7.27
C GLU A 183 14.76 -15.19 7.99
N THR A 184 14.44 -13.97 8.43
CA THR A 184 13.16 -13.68 9.06
C THR A 184 12.01 -13.84 8.07
N LEU A 185 12.18 -13.33 6.85
CA LEU A 185 11.20 -13.48 5.78
C LEU A 185 11.00 -14.94 5.38
N LEU A 186 12.08 -15.72 5.33
CA LEU A 186 12.03 -17.16 5.10
C LEU A 186 11.25 -17.89 6.18
N ALA A 187 11.50 -17.57 7.45
CA ALA A 187 10.79 -18.16 8.57
C ALA A 187 9.28 -17.84 8.51
N LYS A 188 8.90 -16.62 8.14
CA LYS A 188 7.48 -16.25 7.94
C LYS A 188 6.82 -17.11 6.86
N VAL A 189 7.47 -17.29 5.70
CA VAL A 189 6.96 -18.14 4.61
C VAL A 189 6.88 -19.61 5.03
N ALA A 190 7.88 -20.11 5.76
CA ALA A 190 7.89 -21.49 6.24
C ALA A 190 6.71 -21.77 7.19
N ASN A 191 6.35 -20.81 8.02
CA ASN A 191 5.27 -20.94 9.01
C ASN A 191 3.87 -20.68 8.43
N GLU A 192 3.76 -19.84 7.39
CA GLU A 192 2.47 -19.51 6.75
C GLU A 192 1.82 -20.73 6.08
N GLN A 193 0.53 -20.96 6.32
CA GLN A 193 -0.22 -22.07 5.71
C GLN A 193 -1.10 -21.62 4.55
N ASP A 194 -1.41 -20.33 4.47
CA ASP A 194 -2.23 -19.76 3.42
C ASP A 194 -1.42 -19.62 2.12
N SER A 195 -1.86 -20.37 1.12
CA SER A 195 -1.22 -20.44 -0.19
C SER A 195 -1.35 -19.12 -0.98
N ASP A 196 -2.41 -18.32 -0.75
CA ASP A 196 -2.56 -17.00 -1.36
C ASP A 196 -1.50 -16.04 -0.82
N LYS A 197 -1.31 -16.00 0.50
CA LYS A 197 -0.35 -15.09 1.13
C LYS A 197 1.07 -15.38 0.70
N ILE A 198 1.45 -16.66 0.63
CA ILE A 198 2.76 -17.08 0.13
C ILE A 198 2.95 -16.66 -1.33
N ALA A 199 1.95 -16.91 -2.17
CA ALA A 199 2.02 -16.56 -3.59
C ALA A 199 2.11 -15.04 -3.79
N MET A 200 1.33 -14.25 -3.06
CA MET A 200 1.37 -12.78 -3.08
C MET A 200 2.72 -12.25 -2.61
N LEU A 201 3.32 -12.83 -1.57
CA LEU A 201 4.64 -12.41 -1.12
C LEU A 201 5.70 -12.64 -2.20
N ILE A 202 5.73 -13.85 -2.78
CA ILE A 202 6.65 -14.16 -3.88
C ILE A 202 6.44 -13.19 -5.05
N TYR A 203 5.19 -12.89 -5.39
CA TYR A 203 4.84 -11.94 -6.44
C TYR A 203 5.41 -10.55 -6.17
N HIS A 204 5.15 -9.97 -4.99
CA HIS A 204 5.61 -8.64 -4.64
C HIS A 204 7.13 -8.56 -4.55
N ILE A 205 7.78 -9.60 -4.01
CA ILE A 205 9.24 -9.65 -3.98
C ILE A 205 9.81 -9.79 -5.38
N TYR A 206 9.17 -10.56 -6.27
CA TYR A 206 9.61 -10.68 -7.66
C TYR A 206 9.58 -9.35 -8.40
N LEU A 207 8.54 -8.52 -8.17
CA LEU A 207 8.44 -7.17 -8.74
C LEU A 207 9.63 -6.27 -8.35
N VAL A 208 10.23 -6.51 -7.18
CA VAL A 208 11.33 -5.70 -6.62
C VAL A 208 12.70 -6.31 -6.91
N CYS A 209 12.84 -7.63 -6.70
CA CYS A 209 14.09 -8.37 -6.81
C CYS A 209 13.82 -9.84 -7.16
N GLN A 210 14.02 -10.16 -8.45
CA GLN A 210 13.86 -11.52 -8.97
C GLN A 210 14.71 -12.55 -8.20
N GLU A 211 15.98 -12.24 -7.89
CA GLU A 211 16.88 -13.16 -7.19
C GLU A 211 16.36 -13.54 -5.80
N PHE A 212 15.82 -12.58 -5.04
CA PHE A 212 15.22 -12.83 -3.73
C PHE A 212 13.98 -13.73 -3.84
N SER A 213 13.11 -13.44 -4.82
CA SER A 213 11.93 -14.28 -5.09
C SER A 213 12.32 -15.73 -5.42
N GLU A 214 13.38 -15.94 -6.19
CA GLU A 214 13.87 -17.28 -6.53
C GLU A 214 14.35 -18.07 -5.32
N LYS A 215 14.99 -17.41 -4.35
CA LYS A 215 15.40 -18.05 -3.09
C LYS A 215 14.19 -18.46 -2.25
N ILE A 216 13.19 -17.59 -2.11
CA ILE A 216 11.94 -17.89 -1.37
C ILE A 216 11.20 -19.07 -2.01
N ALA A 217 11.11 -19.08 -3.34
CA ALA A 217 10.43 -20.16 -4.04
C ALA A 217 11.12 -21.52 -3.88
N LYS A 218 12.45 -21.58 -3.67
CA LYS A 218 13.12 -22.85 -3.31
C LYS A 218 12.59 -23.41 -1.98
N ILE A 219 12.31 -22.55 -1.00
CA ILE A 219 11.68 -22.97 0.27
C ILE A 219 10.26 -23.42 0.06
N VAL A 220 9.49 -22.72 -0.78
CA VAL A 220 8.13 -23.15 -1.13
C VAL A 220 8.13 -24.52 -1.83
N ARG A 221 9.11 -24.81 -2.71
CA ARG A 221 9.27 -26.14 -3.29
C ARG A 221 9.52 -27.21 -2.23
N ASN A 222 10.34 -26.91 -1.21
CA ASN A 222 10.55 -27.83 -0.09
C ASN A 222 9.24 -28.05 0.68
N LYS A 223 8.47 -26.99 0.92
CA LYS A 223 7.16 -27.11 1.58
C LYS A 223 6.19 -28.00 0.79
N ILE A 224 6.09 -27.80 -0.52
CA ILE A 224 5.31 -28.65 -1.43
C ILE A 224 5.78 -30.12 -1.42
N LYS A 225 7.08 -30.37 -1.21
CA LYS A 225 7.62 -31.73 -1.15
C LYS A 225 7.10 -32.50 0.07
N TYR A 226 6.88 -31.81 1.19
CA TYR A 226 6.43 -32.41 2.45
C TYR A 226 4.95 -32.18 2.76
N GLU A 227 4.25 -31.39 1.94
CA GLU A 227 2.80 -31.21 2.05
C GLU A 227 2.09 -32.50 1.62
N GLU A 228 1.18 -32.99 2.46
CA GLU A 228 0.40 -34.20 2.20
C GLU A 228 -0.91 -33.87 1.48
N SER A 229 -1.43 -32.64 1.65
CA SER A 229 -2.64 -32.19 0.99
C SER A 229 -2.38 -31.88 -0.48
N LEU A 230 -2.85 -32.79 -1.36
CA LEU A 230 -2.83 -32.57 -2.81
C LEU A 230 -3.60 -31.30 -3.22
N GLU A 231 -4.67 -30.95 -2.50
CA GLU A 231 -5.44 -29.73 -2.75
C GLU A 231 -4.58 -28.48 -2.54
N LYS A 232 -3.92 -28.37 -1.38
CA LYS A 232 -3.01 -27.25 -1.08
C LYS A 232 -1.83 -27.16 -2.06
N ILE A 233 -1.24 -28.31 -2.43
CA ILE A 233 -0.18 -28.35 -3.44
C ILE A 233 -0.68 -27.81 -4.78
N THR A 234 -1.82 -28.32 -5.24
CA THR A 234 -2.39 -27.97 -6.55
C THR A 234 -2.74 -26.49 -6.60
N GLU A 235 -3.35 -25.98 -5.54
CA GLU A 235 -3.72 -24.59 -5.40
C GLU A 235 -2.49 -23.68 -5.44
N LEU A 236 -1.46 -23.96 -4.66
CA LEU A 236 -0.23 -23.17 -4.61
C LEU A 236 0.52 -23.18 -5.95
N LEU A 237 0.62 -24.35 -6.60
CA LEU A 237 1.22 -24.47 -7.93
C LEU A 237 0.43 -23.71 -8.99
N PHE A 238 -0.91 -23.75 -8.92
CA PHE A 238 -1.78 -22.99 -9.82
C PHE A 238 -1.58 -21.48 -9.63
N LYS A 239 -1.56 -21.00 -8.38
CA LYS A 239 -1.32 -19.59 -8.05
C LYS A 239 0.05 -19.13 -8.55
N ILE A 240 1.12 -19.87 -8.28
CA ILE A 240 2.47 -19.54 -8.80
C ILE A 240 2.50 -19.59 -10.34
N ARG A 241 1.80 -20.52 -10.97
CA ARG A 241 1.69 -20.59 -12.43
C ARG A 241 0.96 -19.38 -13.01
N LEU A 242 -0.11 -18.92 -12.39
CA LEU A 242 -0.80 -17.68 -12.78
C LEU A 242 0.17 -16.49 -12.71
N LEU A 243 0.98 -16.41 -11.66
CA LEU A 243 2.03 -15.39 -11.55
C LEU A 243 3.05 -15.51 -12.70
N LYS A 244 3.54 -16.72 -13.02
CA LYS A 244 4.47 -16.94 -14.16
C LYS A 244 3.88 -16.51 -15.50
N SER A 245 2.60 -16.76 -15.74
CA SER A 245 1.92 -16.37 -16.98
C SER A 245 1.83 -14.85 -17.17
N LYS A 246 1.79 -14.09 -16.06
CA LYS A 246 1.81 -12.63 -16.09
C LYS A 246 3.21 -12.04 -16.38
N PHE A 247 4.27 -12.84 -16.40
CA PHE A 247 5.66 -12.37 -16.55
C PHE A 247 6.45 -13.00 -17.72
N GLU A 248 5.75 -13.45 -18.77
CA GLU A 248 6.35 -13.80 -20.08
C GLU A 248 7.72 -14.51 -20.00
N GLY A 249 7.78 -15.65 -19.29
CA GLY A 249 8.95 -16.53 -19.32
C GLY A 249 10.11 -16.19 -18.38
N LYS A 250 10.02 -15.13 -17.56
CA LYS A 250 11.10 -14.74 -16.62
C LYS A 250 11.04 -15.42 -15.24
N LEU A 251 9.97 -16.16 -14.94
CA LEU A 251 9.82 -16.92 -13.71
C LEU A 251 10.21 -18.41 -13.94
N HIS A 252 11.46 -18.80 -13.64
CA HIS A 252 11.90 -20.21 -13.66
C HIS A 252 11.41 -21.02 -12.43
N LEU A 253 10.41 -20.50 -11.71
CA LEU A 253 10.09 -20.95 -10.35
C LEU A 253 9.54 -22.36 -10.24
N LEU A 254 9.06 -22.97 -11.32
CA LEU A 254 8.44 -24.31 -11.27
C LEU A 254 8.69 -25.14 -12.53
N ASP A 255 9.93 -25.21 -13.02
CA ASP A 255 10.31 -26.34 -13.87
C ASP A 255 10.45 -27.58 -12.97
N MET A 256 9.31 -28.11 -12.53
CA MET A 256 9.24 -29.41 -11.90
C MET A 256 9.52 -30.45 -12.98
N LYS A 257 10.79 -30.84 -13.14
CA LYS A 257 11.11 -32.10 -13.83
C LYS A 257 10.24 -33.18 -13.19
N LYS A 258 9.56 -33.96 -14.04
CA LYS A 258 8.68 -35.08 -13.65
C LYS A 258 9.30 -35.82 -12.47
N ARG A 259 8.52 -35.97 -11.37
CA ARG A 259 8.86 -36.91 -10.30
C ARG A 259 8.98 -38.29 -10.97
N GLU A 260 10.16 -38.88 -10.93
CA GLU A 260 10.38 -40.32 -11.11
C GLU A 260 9.97 -41.04 -9.81
#